data_AF-A0A7Y7ZFS4-F1
#
_entry.id   AF-A0A7Y7ZFS4-F1
#
_cell.length_a   1.000
_cell.length_b   1.000
_cell.length_c   1.000
_cell.angle_alpha   90.00
_cell.angle_beta   90.00
_cell.angle_gamma   90.00
#
_symmetry.space_group_name_H-M   'P 1'
#
loop_
_entity.id
_entity.type
_entity.pdbx_description
1 polymer ?
#
loop_
_entity_poly.entity_id
_entity_poly.type
_entity_poly.pdbx_seq_one_letter_code
_entity_poly.pdbx_strand_id
1 'polypeptide(L)'
;MKKLLRHIHEHSADGLDTSLIVGAGIGSQLGDWRQLGCRQLLLAEAHPRLAEELGRRLRHDQGEHLLAVAVTGDEQPVATLQALNNLAYSSLNQAADLFTYYPNLRCDEALQVPARSLEAIVVEQALDGRQPHALLIAAPGQALQLLQATPAATLHTFSWVIIECSSEPLYQGDASDSEIIAWMDGIGFELVIDNPDAIFPQSQLLFERNATRLAQDRLNSEVAQLRSQSSFAAQNSQQQLQELERQLQQRDVALLELTGLANEQKQQLDELVSENTRLFSACEAMEAHQAELHQALQDQTSQANARQAQIDAIGNERDQLASACEALEQQHAALTSAYDHQASQIGDLQAALAALTSRNSELALINEALENQRAELAGACQTQTQLANERQARADTLSAAADELASERDALAKDNASLTETCDAQTKSAGEYKAHLDKVSEQRDQLQKALAEHKDTFEANQGYVHTLEREAVEYQHRQRLLEEELVKSEAQLELIKDLLLREPGL
;
A
#
# COMPACT_ATOMS: atom_id res chain seq x y z
N MET A 1 -33.46 -91.10 98.74
CA MET A 1 -34.06 -89.78 99.04
C MET A 1 -33.46 -89.06 100.25
N LYS A 2 -33.57 -89.56 101.50
CA LYS A 2 -33.13 -88.82 102.71
C LYS A 2 -31.67 -88.30 102.69
N LYS A 3 -30.75 -89.07 102.10
CA LYS A 3 -29.34 -88.65 101.91
C LYS A 3 -29.22 -87.46 100.96
N LEU A 4 -29.96 -87.47 99.84
CA LEU A 4 -29.98 -86.38 98.86
C LEU A 4 -30.54 -85.08 99.45
N LEU A 5 -31.68 -85.17 100.14
CA LEU A 5 -32.32 -84.01 100.77
C LEU A 5 -31.46 -83.42 101.89
N ARG A 6 -30.77 -84.26 102.66
CA ARG A 6 -29.81 -83.80 103.67
C ARG A 6 -28.66 -83.03 103.03
N HIS A 7 -28.13 -83.52 101.91
CA HIS A 7 -27.06 -82.83 101.21
C HIS A 7 -27.48 -81.44 100.74
N ILE A 8 -28.66 -81.32 100.13
CA ILE A 8 -29.23 -80.02 99.76
C ILE A 8 -29.33 -79.10 100.98
N HIS A 9 -29.84 -79.62 102.11
CA HIS A 9 -29.98 -78.83 103.34
C HIS A 9 -28.63 -78.36 103.90
N GLU A 10 -27.59 -79.21 103.87
CA GLU A 10 -26.24 -78.88 104.33
C GLU A 10 -25.54 -77.83 103.44
N HIS A 11 -25.88 -77.77 102.15
CA HIS A 11 -25.22 -76.91 101.15
C HIS A 11 -26.08 -75.72 100.69
N SER A 12 -27.30 -75.58 101.23
CA SER A 12 -28.17 -74.42 100.97
C SER A 12 -28.17 -73.47 102.18
N ALA A 13 -27.16 -72.61 102.27
CA ALA A 13 -26.90 -71.74 103.43
C ALA A 13 -28.07 -70.83 103.82
N ASP A 14 -28.88 -70.40 102.85
CA ASP A 14 -29.99 -69.45 103.02
C ASP A 14 -31.38 -70.13 102.97
N GLY A 15 -31.44 -71.47 103.00
CA GLY A 15 -32.65 -72.25 102.72
C GLY A 15 -33.00 -72.25 101.23
N LEU A 16 -34.10 -72.93 100.86
CA LEU A 16 -34.64 -72.91 99.49
C LEU A 16 -35.83 -71.94 99.42
N ASP A 17 -35.97 -71.20 98.32
CA ASP A 17 -37.19 -70.40 98.12
C ASP A 17 -38.34 -71.29 97.65
N THR A 18 -38.13 -72.08 96.59
CA THR A 18 -39.18 -72.97 96.05
C THR A 18 -38.64 -74.36 95.76
N SER A 19 -39.42 -75.38 96.13
CA SER A 19 -39.20 -76.77 95.68
C SER A 19 -40.36 -77.21 94.79
N LEU A 20 -40.06 -77.56 93.54
CA LEU A 20 -41.02 -78.11 92.58
C LEU A 20 -40.84 -79.62 92.49
N ILE A 21 -41.89 -80.38 92.78
CA ILE A 21 -41.90 -81.84 92.78
C ILE A 21 -42.84 -82.31 91.69
N VAL A 22 -42.29 -82.97 90.67
CA VAL A 22 -43.04 -83.56 89.56
C VAL A 22 -43.26 -85.04 89.86
N GLY A 23 -44.52 -85.50 89.88
CA GLY A 23 -44.87 -86.87 90.21
C GLY A 23 -44.87 -87.12 91.72
N ALA A 24 -45.54 -86.26 92.49
CA ALA A 24 -45.54 -86.31 93.95
C ALA A 24 -46.25 -87.54 94.56
N GLY A 25 -47.03 -88.27 93.76
CA GLY A 25 -47.81 -89.43 94.18
C GLY A 25 -48.79 -89.10 95.31
N ILE A 26 -48.96 -90.02 96.25
CA ILE A 26 -49.77 -89.77 97.47
C ILE A 26 -49.07 -88.84 98.48
N GLY A 27 -47.86 -88.35 98.21
CA GLY A 27 -47.05 -87.59 99.17
C GLY A 27 -46.43 -88.43 100.29
N SER A 28 -46.06 -89.68 100.02
CA SER A 28 -45.43 -90.57 101.02
C SER A 28 -44.17 -89.95 101.64
N GLN A 29 -43.43 -89.16 100.87
CA GLN A 29 -42.21 -88.47 101.28
C GLN A 29 -42.42 -87.01 101.71
N LEU A 30 -43.68 -86.55 101.86
CA LEU A 30 -44.00 -85.16 102.20
C LEU A 30 -43.32 -84.66 103.49
N GLY A 31 -43.13 -85.56 104.47
CA GLY A 31 -42.40 -85.24 105.70
C GLY A 31 -40.91 -84.98 105.48
N ASP A 32 -40.30 -85.63 104.49
CA ASP A 32 -38.90 -85.42 104.13
C ASP A 32 -38.75 -84.15 103.27
N TRP A 33 -39.68 -83.88 102.35
CA TRP A 33 -39.66 -82.64 101.55
C TRP A 33 -39.86 -81.38 102.40
N ARG A 34 -40.71 -81.43 103.43
CA ARG A 34 -40.87 -80.33 104.40
C ARG A 34 -39.58 -80.02 105.16
N GLN A 35 -38.69 -80.99 105.36
CA GLN A 35 -37.41 -80.76 106.04
C GLN A 35 -36.42 -79.94 105.20
N LEU A 36 -36.66 -79.78 103.89
CA LEU A 36 -35.89 -78.85 103.06
C LEU A 36 -36.09 -77.39 103.49
N GLY A 37 -37.17 -77.08 104.22
CA GLY A 37 -37.43 -75.74 104.74
C GLY A 37 -37.71 -74.72 103.65
N CYS A 38 -38.27 -75.14 102.51
CA CYS A 38 -38.61 -74.23 101.42
C CYS A 38 -39.74 -73.26 101.80
N ARG A 39 -39.70 -72.04 101.27
CA ARG A 39 -40.80 -71.07 101.44
C ARG A 39 -42.06 -71.51 100.70
N GLN A 40 -41.90 -72.13 99.54
CA GLN A 40 -42.98 -72.70 98.74
C GLN A 40 -42.67 -74.14 98.33
N LEU A 41 -43.66 -75.01 98.49
CA LEU A 41 -43.61 -76.39 98.02
C LEU A 41 -44.69 -76.61 96.97
N LEU A 42 -44.26 -76.75 95.71
CA LEU A 42 -45.14 -76.98 94.57
C LEU A 42 -45.11 -78.47 94.24
N LEU A 43 -46.25 -79.14 94.32
CA LEU A 43 -46.35 -80.58 94.07
C LEU A 43 -47.24 -80.83 92.86
N ALA A 44 -46.66 -81.30 91.76
CA ALA A 44 -47.38 -81.72 90.57
C ALA A 44 -47.68 -83.22 90.61
N GLU A 45 -48.94 -83.59 90.43
CA GLU A 45 -49.39 -84.97 90.37
C GLU A 45 -50.42 -85.16 89.24
N ALA A 46 -50.11 -86.09 88.34
CA ALA A 46 -50.90 -86.33 87.14
C ALA A 46 -52.14 -87.18 87.40
N HIS A 47 -52.04 -88.19 88.29
CA HIS A 47 -53.11 -89.15 88.50
C HIS A 47 -54.20 -88.56 89.41
N PRO A 48 -55.46 -88.44 88.95
CA PRO A 48 -56.51 -87.74 89.69
C PRO A 48 -56.74 -88.27 91.12
N ARG A 49 -56.72 -89.61 91.31
CA ARG A 49 -56.89 -90.21 92.64
C ARG A 49 -55.71 -89.91 93.58
N LEU A 50 -54.47 -89.88 93.06
CA LEU A 50 -53.29 -89.59 93.88
C LEU A 50 -53.26 -88.11 94.23
N ALA A 51 -53.59 -87.24 93.28
CA ALA A 51 -53.71 -85.80 93.49
C ALA A 51 -54.76 -85.46 94.56
N GLU A 52 -55.93 -86.13 94.54
CA GLU A 52 -56.97 -85.94 95.55
C GLU A 52 -56.48 -86.36 96.95
N GLU A 53 -55.82 -87.52 97.06
CA GLU A 53 -55.25 -87.98 98.33
C GLU A 53 -54.13 -87.06 98.84
N LEU A 54 -53.24 -86.63 97.96
CA LEU A 54 -52.17 -85.68 98.25
C LEU A 54 -52.75 -84.35 98.76
N GLY A 55 -53.76 -83.81 98.07
CA GLY A 55 -54.41 -82.55 98.43
C GLY A 55 -54.96 -82.54 99.86
N ARG A 56 -55.48 -83.67 100.35
CA ARG A 56 -55.96 -83.80 101.75
C ARG A 56 -54.83 -83.72 102.80
N ARG A 57 -53.57 -83.91 102.40
CA ARG A 57 -52.39 -83.93 103.27
C ARG A 57 -51.59 -82.61 103.23
N LEU A 58 -51.90 -81.73 102.28
CA LEU A 58 -51.19 -80.46 102.10
C LEU A 58 -51.61 -79.40 103.12
N ARG A 59 -50.67 -78.54 103.47
CA ARG A 59 -50.85 -77.39 104.35
C ARG A 59 -50.76 -76.11 103.54
N HIS A 60 -51.88 -75.72 102.94
CA HIS A 60 -51.93 -74.54 102.06
C HIS A 60 -51.56 -73.24 102.79
N ASP A 61 -51.80 -73.14 104.09
CA ASP A 61 -51.39 -72.04 104.95
C ASP A 61 -49.86 -71.96 105.19
N GLN A 62 -49.14 -73.05 104.90
CA GLN A 62 -47.68 -73.15 105.01
C GLN A 62 -46.96 -73.09 103.65
N GLY A 63 -47.64 -72.63 102.60
CA GLY A 63 -47.03 -72.47 101.26
C GLY A 63 -46.95 -73.77 100.45
N GLU A 64 -47.76 -74.78 100.79
CA GLU A 64 -47.86 -76.02 100.01
C GLU A 64 -48.98 -75.94 98.97
N HIS A 65 -48.66 -76.20 97.70
CA HIS A 65 -49.58 -76.07 96.59
C HIS A 65 -49.62 -77.35 95.75
N LEU A 66 -50.83 -77.82 95.44
CA LEU A 66 -51.07 -78.93 94.52
C LEU A 66 -51.28 -78.40 93.11
N LEU A 67 -50.55 -78.95 92.15
CA LEU A 67 -50.77 -78.81 90.73
C LEU A 67 -51.31 -80.16 90.22
N ALA A 68 -52.63 -80.30 90.11
CA ALA A 68 -53.27 -81.53 89.60
C ALA A 68 -53.16 -81.61 88.07
N VAL A 69 -51.92 -81.68 87.57
CA VAL A 69 -51.54 -81.66 86.15
C VAL A 69 -50.39 -82.64 85.90
N ALA A 70 -50.37 -83.24 84.72
CA ALA A 70 -49.21 -83.91 84.19
C ALA A 70 -48.19 -82.87 83.70
N VAL A 71 -46.93 -83.03 84.10
CA VAL A 71 -45.83 -82.22 83.56
C VAL A 71 -45.30 -82.89 82.31
N THR A 72 -45.28 -82.17 81.20
CA THR A 72 -44.89 -82.68 79.88
C THR A 72 -43.69 -81.92 79.33
N GLY A 73 -43.03 -82.48 78.32
CA GLY A 73 -41.96 -81.77 77.63
C GLY A 73 -42.51 -80.59 76.83
N ASP A 74 -43.44 -80.88 75.93
CA ASP A 74 -44.12 -79.88 75.12
C ASP A 74 -45.34 -79.28 75.84
N GLU A 75 -45.69 -78.06 75.49
CA GLU A 75 -46.91 -77.42 75.97
C GLU A 75 -48.14 -78.03 75.29
N GLN A 76 -48.98 -78.71 76.09
CA GLN A 76 -50.22 -79.31 75.62
C GLN A 76 -51.28 -79.27 76.73
N PRO A 77 -52.57 -79.08 76.40
CA PRO A 77 -53.62 -78.92 77.41
C PRO A 77 -53.98 -80.23 78.11
N VAL A 78 -53.77 -81.38 77.44
CA VAL A 78 -54.12 -82.72 77.93
C VAL A 78 -53.02 -83.70 77.52
N ALA A 79 -52.69 -84.63 78.42
CA ALA A 79 -51.80 -85.76 78.15
C ALA A 79 -52.50 -87.08 78.47
N THR A 80 -52.00 -88.17 77.87
CA THR A 80 -52.48 -89.52 78.16
C THR A 80 -51.59 -90.18 79.20
N LEU A 81 -52.12 -90.43 80.40
CA LEU A 81 -51.46 -91.17 81.47
C LEU A 81 -51.83 -92.66 81.36
N GLN A 82 -50.83 -93.53 81.24
CA GLN A 82 -51.00 -94.97 81.30
C GLN A 82 -51.03 -95.40 82.77
N ALA A 83 -52.23 -95.56 83.33
CA ALA A 83 -52.41 -95.95 84.71
C ALA A 83 -52.19 -97.46 84.86
N LEU A 84 -51.26 -97.85 85.73
CA LEU A 84 -51.02 -99.25 86.07
C LEU A 84 -51.76 -99.64 87.34
N ASN A 85 -51.99 -100.93 87.54
CA ASN A 85 -52.59 -101.43 88.79
C ASN A 85 -51.81 -101.05 90.07
N ASN A 86 -50.51 -100.75 89.95
CA ASN A 86 -49.78 -99.99 90.96
C ASN A 86 -49.50 -98.58 90.43
N LEU A 87 -50.21 -97.60 91.00
CA LEU A 87 -50.23 -96.24 90.49
C LEU A 87 -48.86 -95.56 90.52
N ALA A 88 -47.94 -95.98 91.41
CA ALA A 88 -46.58 -95.44 91.50
C ALA A 88 -45.73 -95.67 90.24
N TYR A 89 -46.12 -96.62 89.39
CA TYR A 89 -45.47 -96.93 88.12
C TYR A 89 -46.26 -96.40 86.91
N SER A 90 -47.28 -95.58 87.15
CA SER A 90 -48.02 -94.95 86.05
C SER A 90 -47.14 -93.89 85.39
N SER A 91 -47.20 -93.81 84.07
CA SER A 91 -46.38 -92.88 83.29
C SER A 91 -47.14 -92.36 82.07
N LEU A 92 -46.72 -91.21 81.54
CA LEU A 92 -47.18 -90.76 80.22
C LEU A 92 -46.57 -91.60 79.10
N ASN A 93 -45.41 -92.23 79.37
CA ASN A 93 -44.73 -93.11 78.42
C ASN A 93 -45.18 -94.56 78.60
N GLN A 94 -45.22 -95.30 77.51
CA GLN A 94 -45.61 -96.72 77.55
C GLN A 94 -44.53 -97.55 78.25
N ALA A 95 -44.94 -98.51 79.07
CA ALA A 95 -44.02 -99.49 79.64
C ALA A 95 -43.35 -100.30 78.52
N ALA A 96 -42.02 -100.37 78.54
CA ALA A 96 -41.23 -101.20 77.63
C ALA A 96 -40.78 -102.48 78.36
N ASP A 97 -39.67 -102.40 79.09
CA ASP A 97 -39.11 -103.54 79.83
C ASP A 97 -39.60 -103.64 81.29
N LEU A 98 -40.41 -102.69 81.75
CA LEU A 98 -40.94 -102.64 83.12
C LEU A 98 -41.58 -103.96 83.58
N PHE A 99 -42.35 -104.63 82.70
CA PHE A 99 -43.06 -105.86 83.04
C PHE A 99 -42.12 -107.07 83.23
N THR A 100 -40.91 -107.01 82.68
CA THR A 100 -39.86 -108.03 82.92
C THR A 100 -39.40 -107.99 84.37
N TYR A 101 -39.25 -106.79 84.93
CA TYR A 101 -38.83 -106.57 86.32
C TYR A 101 -39.98 -106.73 87.32
N TYR A 102 -41.21 -106.41 86.90
CA TYR A 102 -42.39 -106.45 87.75
C TYR A 102 -43.55 -107.18 87.04
N PRO A 103 -43.56 -108.52 87.00
CA PRO A 103 -44.51 -109.31 86.22
C PRO A 103 -45.97 -109.23 86.69
N ASN A 104 -46.20 -108.72 87.90
CA ASN A 104 -47.54 -108.49 88.44
C ASN A 104 -48.12 -107.12 88.07
N LEU A 105 -47.34 -106.25 87.40
CA LEU A 105 -47.85 -104.99 86.87
C LEU A 105 -48.66 -105.24 85.61
N ARG A 106 -49.74 -104.48 85.45
CA ARG A 106 -50.57 -104.47 84.25
C ARG A 106 -51.10 -103.06 84.01
N CYS A 107 -51.27 -102.71 82.74
CA CYS A 107 -52.01 -101.50 82.37
C CYS A 107 -53.49 -101.71 82.70
N ASP A 108 -54.05 -100.81 83.50
CA ASP A 108 -55.44 -100.85 83.94
C ASP A 108 -56.30 -99.99 83.02
N GLU A 109 -55.92 -98.71 82.85
CA GLU A 109 -56.63 -97.75 82.02
C GLU A 109 -55.71 -96.64 81.47
N ALA A 110 -56.10 -96.05 80.34
CA ALA A 110 -55.46 -94.85 79.80
C ALA A 110 -56.33 -93.62 80.14
N LEU A 111 -55.80 -92.73 80.98
CA LEU A 111 -56.50 -91.56 81.48
C LEU A 111 -56.09 -90.30 80.70
N GLN A 112 -57.07 -89.50 80.29
CA GLN A 112 -56.82 -88.14 79.79
C GLN A 112 -56.73 -87.20 80.99
N VAL A 113 -55.56 -86.60 81.20
CA VAL A 113 -55.28 -85.73 82.35
C VAL A 113 -54.85 -84.34 81.86
N PRO A 114 -55.19 -83.25 82.57
CA PRO A 114 -54.68 -81.93 82.25
C PRO A 114 -53.15 -81.95 82.23
N ALA A 115 -52.54 -81.24 81.29
CA ALA A 115 -51.09 -81.19 81.14
C ALA A 115 -50.58 -79.75 81.04
N ARG A 116 -49.31 -79.57 81.41
CA ARG A 116 -48.55 -78.32 81.26
C ARG A 116 -47.07 -78.65 81.07
N SER A 117 -46.36 -77.82 80.31
CA SER A 117 -44.91 -77.97 80.23
C SER A 117 -44.23 -77.55 81.54
N LEU A 118 -43.05 -78.10 81.80
CA LEU A 118 -42.24 -77.67 82.95
C LEU A 118 -41.90 -76.17 82.88
N GLU A 119 -41.58 -75.68 81.68
CA GLU A 119 -41.33 -74.25 81.45
C GLU A 119 -42.52 -73.37 81.81
N ALA A 120 -43.73 -73.74 81.37
CA ALA A 120 -44.94 -72.97 81.68
C ALA A 120 -45.18 -72.88 83.19
N ILE A 121 -44.94 -73.97 83.94
CA ILE A 121 -45.05 -73.98 85.41
C ILE A 121 -44.03 -73.04 86.03
N VAL A 122 -42.75 -73.08 85.60
CA VAL A 122 -41.70 -72.21 86.13
C VAL A 122 -42.01 -70.73 85.86
N VAL A 123 -42.49 -70.41 84.66
CA VAL A 123 -42.86 -69.03 84.25
C VAL A 123 -44.08 -68.53 85.04
N GLU A 124 -45.13 -69.34 85.19
CA GLU A 124 -46.36 -68.98 85.92
C GLU A 124 -46.08 -68.71 87.40
N GLN A 125 -45.17 -69.47 88.00
CA GLN A 125 -44.76 -69.32 89.40
C GLN A 125 -43.72 -68.21 89.59
N ALA A 126 -43.25 -67.58 88.50
CA ALA A 126 -42.30 -66.49 88.51
C ALA A 126 -41.07 -66.75 89.38
N LEU A 127 -40.49 -67.95 89.28
CA LEU A 127 -39.31 -68.32 90.06
C LEU A 127 -38.14 -67.38 89.75
N ASP A 128 -37.56 -66.76 90.79
CA ASP A 128 -36.43 -65.84 90.65
C ASP A 128 -35.14 -66.65 90.53
N GLY A 129 -34.51 -66.66 89.35
CA GLY A 129 -33.25 -67.39 89.12
C GLY A 129 -32.06 -66.95 89.99
N ARG A 130 -32.21 -65.89 90.81
CA ARG A 130 -31.25 -65.49 91.85
C ARG A 130 -31.45 -66.22 93.19
N GLN A 131 -32.65 -66.74 93.45
CA GLN A 131 -32.95 -67.50 94.65
C GLN A 131 -32.63 -68.98 94.45
N PRO A 132 -32.28 -69.71 95.52
CA PRO A 132 -32.02 -71.14 95.43
C PRO A 132 -33.35 -71.90 95.34
N HIS A 133 -33.60 -72.53 94.19
CA HIS A 133 -34.74 -73.41 93.97
C HIS A 133 -34.29 -74.87 93.80
N ALA A 134 -35.18 -75.82 94.12
CA ALA A 134 -34.98 -77.24 93.87
C ALA A 134 -36.06 -77.81 92.95
N LEU A 135 -35.65 -78.66 92.02
CA LEU A 135 -36.55 -79.44 91.17
C LEU A 135 -36.38 -80.92 91.50
N LEU A 136 -37.47 -81.64 91.71
CA LEU A 136 -37.49 -83.10 91.83
C LEU A 136 -38.34 -83.66 90.68
N ILE A 137 -37.75 -84.51 89.85
CA ILE A 137 -38.45 -85.24 88.79
C ILE A 137 -38.63 -86.68 89.25
N ALA A 138 -39.82 -87.00 89.73
CA ALA A 138 -40.28 -88.35 90.07
C ALA A 138 -41.38 -88.80 89.08
N ALA A 139 -41.10 -88.64 87.79
CA ALA A 139 -41.99 -89.02 86.69
C ALA A 139 -41.39 -90.22 85.94
N PRO A 140 -41.85 -91.46 86.22
CA PRO A 140 -41.26 -92.66 85.66
C PRO A 140 -41.18 -92.59 84.13
N GLY A 141 -40.01 -92.86 83.56
CA GLY A 141 -39.83 -92.91 82.11
C GLY A 141 -39.77 -91.56 81.39
N GLN A 142 -39.86 -90.43 82.08
CA GLN A 142 -39.99 -89.09 81.45
C GLN A 142 -38.83 -88.15 81.76
N ALA A 143 -37.90 -88.54 82.63
CA ALA A 143 -36.88 -87.65 83.16
C ALA A 143 -36.09 -86.90 82.07
N LEU A 144 -35.42 -87.61 81.15
CA LEU A 144 -34.63 -86.96 80.11
C LEU A 144 -35.49 -86.15 79.12
N GLN A 145 -36.68 -86.63 78.78
CA GLN A 145 -37.59 -85.92 77.88
C GLN A 145 -38.01 -84.56 78.44
N LEU A 146 -38.37 -84.51 79.73
CA LEU A 146 -38.72 -83.25 80.40
C LEU A 146 -37.55 -82.27 80.43
N LEU A 147 -36.35 -82.80 80.71
CA LEU A 147 -35.12 -82.02 80.73
C LEU A 147 -34.77 -81.45 79.35
N GLN A 148 -34.80 -82.27 78.30
CA GLN A 148 -34.47 -81.85 76.93
C GLN A 148 -35.46 -80.86 76.33
N ALA A 149 -36.74 -81.00 76.66
CA ALA A 149 -37.78 -80.10 76.18
C ALA A 149 -37.81 -78.77 76.94
N THR A 150 -37.20 -78.69 78.13
CA THR A 150 -37.13 -77.46 78.91
C THR A 150 -35.90 -76.64 78.51
N PRO A 151 -36.04 -75.35 78.17
CA PRO A 151 -34.88 -74.51 77.84
C PRO A 151 -33.84 -74.51 78.96
N ALA A 152 -32.57 -74.61 78.61
CA ALA A 152 -31.47 -74.63 79.59
C ALA A 152 -31.51 -73.43 80.54
N ALA A 153 -31.85 -72.23 80.03
CA ALA A 153 -32.03 -71.02 80.84
C ALA A 153 -33.11 -71.17 81.93
N THR A 154 -34.18 -71.91 81.64
CA THR A 154 -35.27 -72.20 82.57
C THR A 154 -34.82 -73.23 83.61
N LEU A 155 -34.10 -74.28 83.21
CA LEU A 155 -33.51 -75.24 84.15
C LEU A 155 -32.47 -74.58 85.06
N HIS A 156 -31.71 -73.62 84.54
CA HIS A 156 -30.75 -72.83 85.31
C HIS A 156 -31.43 -71.96 86.39
N THR A 157 -32.76 -71.88 86.48
CA THR A 157 -33.41 -71.27 87.65
C THR A 157 -33.27 -72.13 88.91
N PHE A 158 -33.09 -73.45 88.76
CA PHE A 158 -32.89 -74.38 89.86
C PHE A 158 -31.41 -74.48 90.22
N SER A 159 -31.11 -74.35 91.52
CA SER A 159 -29.77 -74.64 92.05
C SER A 159 -29.56 -76.14 92.20
N TRP A 160 -30.63 -76.87 92.51
CA TRP A 160 -30.61 -78.31 92.76
C TRP A 160 -31.62 -79.03 91.89
N VAL A 161 -31.23 -80.15 91.29
CA VAL A 161 -32.13 -81.00 90.53
C VAL A 161 -31.96 -82.44 91.00
N ILE A 162 -33.02 -83.04 91.54
CA ILE A 162 -33.09 -84.46 91.84
C ILE A 162 -33.87 -85.14 90.72
N ILE A 163 -33.32 -86.23 90.20
CA ILE A 163 -33.94 -87.03 89.16
C ILE A 163 -34.10 -88.45 89.69
N GLU A 164 -35.33 -88.94 89.74
CA GLU A 164 -35.61 -90.37 89.89
C GLU A 164 -35.71 -90.97 88.49
N CYS A 165 -34.82 -91.90 88.20
CA CYS A 165 -34.73 -92.56 86.90
C CYS A 165 -34.43 -94.04 87.10
N SER A 166 -34.23 -94.78 86.01
CA SER A 166 -33.80 -96.16 86.06
C SER A 166 -32.43 -96.30 85.39
N SER A 167 -31.60 -97.22 85.88
CA SER A 167 -30.31 -97.53 85.25
C SER A 167 -30.50 -98.24 83.90
N GLU A 168 -31.67 -98.83 83.68
CA GLU A 168 -32.09 -99.42 82.41
C GLU A 168 -33.42 -98.78 81.96
N PRO A 169 -33.66 -98.63 80.65
CA PRO A 169 -34.88 -97.99 80.13
C PRO A 169 -36.11 -98.87 80.38
N LEU A 170 -36.94 -98.51 81.36
CA LEU A 170 -38.13 -99.28 81.71
C LEU A 170 -39.36 -98.88 80.90
N TYR A 171 -39.34 -97.67 80.34
CA TYR A 171 -40.40 -97.08 79.53
C TYR A 171 -39.89 -96.71 78.13
N GLN A 172 -40.81 -96.50 77.19
CA GLN A 172 -40.48 -96.03 75.85
C GLN A 172 -39.90 -94.61 75.91
N GLY A 173 -38.74 -94.41 75.29
CA GLY A 173 -38.04 -93.11 75.31
C GLY A 173 -37.37 -92.79 76.65
N ASP A 174 -37.31 -93.76 77.56
CA ASP A 174 -36.58 -93.64 78.83
C ASP A 174 -35.07 -93.61 78.57
N ALA A 175 -34.34 -92.95 79.46
CA ALA A 175 -32.90 -92.79 79.36
C ALA A 175 -32.21 -93.44 80.55
N SER A 176 -31.04 -94.01 80.31
CA SER A 176 -30.18 -94.50 81.38
C SER A 176 -29.69 -93.35 82.27
N ASP A 177 -29.31 -93.69 83.50
CA ASP A 177 -28.65 -92.75 84.42
C ASP A 177 -27.42 -92.08 83.78
N SER A 178 -26.64 -92.83 83.00
CA SER A 178 -25.44 -92.35 82.30
C SER A 178 -25.77 -91.30 81.23
N GLU A 179 -26.85 -91.48 80.47
CA GLU A 179 -27.32 -90.49 79.48
C GLU A 179 -27.82 -89.22 80.16
N ILE A 180 -28.54 -89.34 81.28
CA ILE A 180 -28.99 -88.21 82.08
C ILE A 180 -27.80 -87.44 82.65
N ILE A 181 -26.80 -88.13 83.21
CA ILE A 181 -25.58 -87.51 83.75
C ILE A 181 -24.84 -86.74 82.65
N ALA A 182 -24.62 -87.35 81.49
CA ALA A 182 -23.91 -86.72 80.38
C ALA A 182 -24.65 -85.47 79.87
N TRP A 183 -25.98 -85.53 79.80
CA TRP A 183 -26.80 -84.40 79.37
C TRP A 183 -26.78 -83.26 80.40
N MET A 184 -26.94 -83.57 81.70
CA MET A 184 -26.89 -82.60 82.79
C MET A 184 -25.52 -81.90 82.84
N ASP A 185 -24.42 -82.64 82.68
CA ASP A 185 -23.07 -82.04 82.59
C ASP A 185 -22.94 -81.07 81.41
N GLY A 186 -23.50 -81.44 80.25
CA GLY A 186 -23.51 -80.62 79.05
C GLY A 186 -24.27 -79.30 79.19
N ILE A 187 -25.27 -79.25 80.08
CA ILE A 187 -26.01 -78.02 80.39
C ILE A 187 -25.54 -77.32 81.68
N GLY A 188 -24.41 -77.74 82.26
CA GLY A 188 -23.78 -77.04 83.39
C GLY A 188 -24.28 -77.45 84.78
N PHE A 189 -24.86 -78.64 84.91
CA PHE A 189 -25.18 -79.27 86.17
C PHE A 189 -24.20 -80.41 86.49
N GLU A 190 -23.66 -80.42 87.69
CA GLU A 190 -22.71 -81.43 88.13
C GLU A 190 -23.41 -82.45 89.03
N LEU A 191 -23.15 -83.74 88.79
CA LEU A 191 -23.62 -84.80 89.67
C LEU A 191 -22.86 -84.70 90.99
N VAL A 192 -23.58 -84.49 92.09
CA VAL A 192 -22.97 -84.37 93.42
C VAL A 192 -23.10 -85.66 94.21
N ILE A 193 -24.28 -86.30 94.16
CA ILE A 193 -24.56 -87.53 94.90
C ILE A 193 -25.50 -88.44 94.10
N ASP A 194 -25.21 -89.73 94.07
CA ASP A 194 -26.15 -90.80 93.74
C ASP A 194 -26.72 -91.44 95.01
N ASN A 195 -27.94 -92.00 94.96
CA ASN A 195 -28.51 -92.70 96.10
C ASN A 195 -28.10 -94.19 96.10
N PRO A 196 -27.10 -94.62 96.90
CA PRO A 196 -26.66 -96.01 96.92
C PRO A 196 -27.70 -96.97 97.51
N ASP A 197 -28.73 -96.44 98.19
CA ASP A 197 -29.80 -97.23 98.79
C ASP A 197 -30.97 -97.47 97.81
N ALA A 198 -30.86 -97.00 96.56
CA ALA A 198 -31.86 -97.26 95.53
C ALA A 198 -31.84 -98.75 95.13
N ILE A 199 -33.03 -99.33 94.96
CA ILE A 199 -33.17 -100.75 94.62
C ILE A 199 -33.14 -100.87 93.10
N PHE A 200 -32.17 -101.64 92.58
CA PHE A 200 -32.05 -101.94 91.15
C PHE A 200 -33.40 -102.43 90.57
N PRO A 201 -33.83 -101.93 89.39
CA PRO A 201 -33.12 -101.04 88.46
C PRO A 201 -33.34 -99.52 88.70
N GLN A 202 -33.95 -99.11 89.82
CA GLN A 202 -34.19 -97.70 90.11
C GLN A 202 -32.91 -96.98 90.57
N SER A 203 -32.80 -95.71 90.20
CA SER A 203 -31.71 -94.81 90.57
C SER A 203 -32.26 -93.43 90.98
N GLN A 204 -31.51 -92.72 91.83
CA GLN A 204 -31.82 -91.34 92.18
C GLN A 204 -30.55 -90.52 92.17
N LEU A 205 -30.54 -89.45 91.38
CA LEU A 205 -29.39 -88.63 91.10
C LEU A 205 -29.64 -87.21 91.60
N LEU A 206 -28.68 -86.62 92.29
CA LEU A 206 -28.70 -85.23 92.73
C LEU A 206 -27.65 -84.43 91.96
N PHE A 207 -28.11 -83.37 91.30
CA PHE A 207 -27.30 -82.44 90.54
C PHE A 207 -27.31 -81.04 91.17
N GLU A 208 -26.17 -80.35 91.09
CA GLU A 208 -25.99 -78.96 91.48
C GLU A 208 -25.61 -78.11 90.26
N ARG A 209 -26.20 -76.92 90.15
CA ARG A 209 -25.88 -75.96 89.08
C ARG A 209 -24.47 -75.38 89.29
N ASN A 210 -23.53 -75.65 88.38
CA ASN A 210 -22.21 -75.01 88.40
C ASN A 210 -22.28 -73.62 87.75
N ALA A 211 -22.59 -72.61 88.57
CA ALA A 211 -22.66 -71.22 88.13
C ALA A 211 -21.34 -70.69 87.53
N THR A 212 -20.19 -71.18 88.00
CA THR A 212 -18.88 -70.75 87.51
C THR A 212 -18.61 -71.24 86.09
N ARG A 213 -18.89 -72.52 85.82
CA ARG A 213 -18.76 -73.12 84.48
C ARG A 213 -19.68 -72.44 83.48
N LEU A 214 -20.94 -72.20 83.85
CA LEU A 214 -21.89 -71.46 83.00
C LEU A 214 -21.40 -70.04 82.69
N ALA A 215 -20.84 -69.33 83.66
CA ALA A 215 -20.26 -68.00 83.44
C ALA A 215 -19.04 -68.05 82.51
N GLN A 216 -18.19 -69.06 82.66
CA GLN A 216 -17.00 -69.26 81.83
C GLN A 216 -17.36 -69.56 80.37
N ASP A 217 -18.34 -70.44 80.13
CA ASP A 217 -18.80 -70.78 78.78
C ASP A 217 -19.44 -69.58 78.07
N ARG A 218 -20.20 -68.77 78.80
CA ARG A 218 -20.75 -67.51 78.29
C ARG A 218 -19.65 -66.53 77.89
N LEU A 219 -18.66 -66.32 78.77
CA LEU A 219 -17.55 -65.41 78.51
C LEU A 219 -16.69 -65.88 77.32
N ASN A 220 -16.43 -67.17 77.22
CA ASN A 220 -15.69 -67.77 76.10
C ASN A 220 -16.43 -67.54 74.77
N SER A 221 -17.74 -67.70 74.76
CA SER A 221 -18.58 -67.45 73.58
C SER A 221 -18.54 -65.98 73.16
N GLU A 222 -18.61 -65.05 74.11
CA GLU A 222 -18.52 -63.62 73.85
C GLU A 222 -17.12 -63.22 73.31
N VAL A 223 -16.05 -63.75 73.89
CA VAL A 223 -14.67 -63.53 73.40
C VAL A 223 -14.50 -64.07 71.98
N ALA A 224 -15.04 -65.24 71.66
CA ALA A 224 -14.99 -65.80 70.31
C ALA A 224 -15.73 -64.92 69.30
N GLN A 225 -16.91 -64.41 69.67
CA GLN A 225 -17.70 -63.49 68.84
C GLN A 225 -16.99 -62.15 68.62
N LEU A 226 -16.42 -61.55 69.67
CA LEU A 226 -15.67 -60.30 69.55
C LEU A 226 -14.42 -60.46 68.68
N ARG A 227 -13.73 -61.60 68.79
CA ARG A 227 -12.56 -61.91 67.94
C ARG A 227 -12.93 -62.04 66.47
N SER A 228 -14.06 -62.68 66.14
CA SER A 228 -14.51 -62.80 64.75
C SER A 228 -14.96 -61.47 64.16
N GLN A 229 -15.63 -60.63 64.94
CA GLN A 229 -16.01 -59.28 64.52
C GLN A 229 -14.78 -58.40 64.26
N SER A 230 -13.78 -58.44 65.16
CA SER A 230 -12.55 -57.66 65.00
C SER A 230 -11.73 -58.11 63.79
N SER A 231 -11.64 -59.42 63.52
CA SER A 231 -10.89 -59.92 62.37
C SER A 231 -11.56 -59.54 61.05
N PHE A 232 -12.89 -59.61 60.98
CA PHE A 232 -13.65 -59.17 59.82
C PHE A 232 -13.49 -57.67 59.56
N ALA A 233 -13.59 -56.84 60.61
CA ALA A 233 -13.39 -55.40 60.49
C ALA A 233 -11.97 -55.03 60.01
N ALA A 234 -10.94 -55.74 60.52
CA ALA A 234 -9.56 -55.55 60.10
C ALA A 234 -9.34 -55.92 58.62
N GLN A 235 -9.89 -57.06 58.17
CA GLN A 235 -9.82 -57.48 56.76
C GLN A 235 -10.51 -56.48 55.83
N ASN A 236 -11.71 -56.02 56.19
CA ASN A 236 -12.45 -55.04 55.39
C ASN A 236 -11.69 -53.70 55.29
N SER A 237 -11.12 -53.23 56.40
CA SER A 237 -10.31 -52.01 56.42
C SER A 237 -9.05 -52.15 55.55
N GLN A 238 -8.40 -53.32 55.56
CA GLN A 238 -7.23 -53.58 54.73
C GLN A 238 -7.57 -53.62 53.24
N GLN A 239 -8.71 -54.20 52.86
CA GLN A 239 -9.20 -54.18 51.47
C GLN A 239 -9.49 -52.75 51.00
N GLN A 240 -10.12 -51.92 51.85
CA GLN A 240 -10.37 -50.51 51.53
C GLN A 240 -9.08 -49.72 51.31
N LEU A 241 -8.06 -49.93 52.16
CA LEU A 241 -6.75 -49.29 52.00
C LEU A 241 -6.08 -49.69 50.69
N GLN A 242 -6.08 -50.97 50.33
CA GLN A 242 -5.50 -51.45 49.07
C GLN A 242 -6.21 -50.86 47.84
N GLU A 243 -7.53 -50.75 47.87
CA GLU A 243 -8.28 -50.12 46.77
C GLU A 243 -7.98 -48.62 46.67
N LEU A 244 -7.86 -47.92 47.80
CA LEU A 244 -7.51 -46.50 47.81
C LEU A 244 -6.08 -46.25 47.30
N GLU A 245 -5.12 -47.11 47.66
CA GLU A 245 -3.75 -47.07 47.14
C GLU A 245 -3.72 -47.29 45.61
N ARG A 246 -4.51 -48.23 45.10
CA ARG A 246 -4.66 -48.46 43.65
C ARG A 246 -5.22 -47.23 42.94
N GLN A 247 -6.23 -46.58 43.52
CA GLN A 247 -6.80 -45.36 42.96
C GLN A 247 -5.82 -44.19 42.97
N LEU A 248 -5.02 -44.03 44.03
CA LEU A 248 -3.97 -43.01 44.08
C LEU A 248 -2.92 -43.24 42.99
N GLN A 249 -2.44 -44.46 42.82
CA GLN A 249 -1.48 -44.79 41.75
C GLN A 249 -2.04 -44.50 40.35
N GLN A 250 -3.32 -44.82 40.11
CA GLN A 250 -3.97 -44.49 38.84
C GLN A 250 -4.06 -42.99 38.59
N ARG A 251 -4.35 -42.20 39.63
CA ARG A 251 -4.38 -40.73 39.54
C ARG A 251 -3.01 -40.15 39.27
N ASP A 252 -1.95 -40.67 39.88
CA ASP A 252 -0.59 -40.21 39.67
C ASP A 252 -0.12 -40.46 38.23
N VAL A 253 -0.43 -41.62 37.66
CA VAL A 253 -0.18 -41.92 36.25
C VAL A 253 -0.94 -40.96 35.33
N ALA A 254 -2.23 -40.75 35.59
CA ALA A 254 -3.04 -39.82 34.79
C ALA A 254 -2.54 -38.36 34.88
N LEU A 255 -2.05 -37.93 36.04
CA LEU A 255 -1.43 -36.61 36.21
C LEU A 255 -0.14 -36.48 35.41
N LEU A 256 0.70 -37.52 35.38
CA LEU A 256 1.91 -37.56 34.56
C LEU A 256 1.58 -37.44 33.07
N GLU A 257 0.58 -38.19 32.59
CA GLU A 257 0.12 -38.13 31.20
C GLU A 257 -0.43 -36.73 30.84
N LEU A 258 -1.30 -36.16 31.69
CA LEU A 258 -1.83 -34.80 31.51
C LEU A 258 -0.72 -33.74 31.49
N THR A 259 0.30 -33.91 32.33
CA THR A 259 1.45 -33.00 32.36
C THR A 259 2.27 -33.12 31.07
N GLY A 260 2.43 -34.34 30.54
CA GLY A 260 3.05 -34.58 29.23
C GLY A 260 2.30 -33.88 28.10
N LEU A 261 0.98 -34.10 28.02
CA LEU A 261 0.10 -33.47 27.04
C LEU A 261 0.11 -31.94 27.12
N ALA A 262 0.10 -31.38 28.32
CA ALA A 262 0.17 -29.93 28.52
C ALA A 262 1.50 -29.34 28.02
N ASN A 263 2.61 -30.06 28.23
CA ASN A 263 3.92 -29.65 27.71
C ASN A 263 3.99 -29.74 26.19
N GLU A 264 3.43 -30.79 25.58
CA GLU A 264 3.32 -30.92 24.13
C GLU A 264 2.48 -29.80 23.52
N GLN A 265 1.30 -29.50 24.09
CA GLN A 265 0.46 -28.40 23.63
C GLN A 265 1.16 -27.04 23.76
N LYS A 266 1.91 -26.82 24.85
CA LYS A 266 2.70 -25.61 25.02
C LYS A 266 3.77 -25.49 23.93
N GLN A 267 4.49 -26.57 23.64
CA GLN A 267 5.51 -26.58 22.59
C GLN A 267 4.89 -26.31 21.20
N GLN A 268 3.74 -26.90 20.88
CA GLN A 268 2.99 -26.61 19.65
C GLN A 268 2.56 -25.14 19.57
N LEU A 269 2.12 -24.56 20.68
CA LEU A 269 1.74 -23.15 20.73
C LEU A 269 2.95 -22.24 20.47
N ASP A 270 4.10 -22.53 21.09
CA ASP A 270 5.34 -21.77 20.89
C ASP A 270 5.83 -21.87 19.42
N GLU A 271 5.70 -23.03 18.79
CA GLU A 271 5.99 -23.23 17.36
C GLU A 271 5.04 -22.40 16.47
N LEU A 272 3.73 -22.44 16.73
CA LEU A 272 2.74 -21.64 15.98
C LEU A 272 2.97 -20.14 16.16
N VAL A 273 3.38 -19.69 17.36
CA VAL A 273 3.72 -18.28 17.62
C VAL A 273 4.96 -17.87 16.82
N SER A 274 5.99 -18.71 16.79
CA SER A 274 7.19 -18.49 15.96
C SER A 274 6.84 -18.41 14.48
N GLU A 275 5.99 -19.31 13.99
CA GLU A 275 5.55 -19.32 12.60
C GLU A 275 4.68 -18.12 12.24
N ASN A 276 3.74 -17.72 13.10
CA ASN A 276 2.97 -16.49 12.92
C ASN A 276 3.88 -15.26 12.87
N THR A 277 4.90 -15.20 13.74
CA THR A 277 5.86 -14.09 13.75
C THR A 277 6.62 -14.03 12.42
N ARG A 278 7.06 -15.19 11.88
CA ARG A 278 7.70 -15.27 10.56
C ARG A 278 6.77 -14.84 9.41
N LEU A 279 5.53 -15.33 9.42
CA LEU A 279 4.53 -14.97 8.41
C LEU A 279 4.23 -13.46 8.46
N PHE A 280 4.12 -12.89 9.65
CA PHE A 280 3.92 -11.45 9.83
C PHE A 280 5.09 -10.64 9.24
N SER A 281 6.35 -10.98 9.58
CA SER A 281 7.52 -10.34 8.97
C SER A 281 7.56 -10.50 7.44
N ALA A 282 7.12 -11.65 6.91
CA ALA A 282 7.07 -11.89 5.47
C ALA A 282 5.99 -11.05 4.77
N CYS A 283 4.82 -10.88 5.41
CA CYS A 283 3.76 -9.99 4.94
C CYS A 283 4.24 -8.52 4.91
N GLU A 284 4.87 -8.04 5.98
CA GLU A 284 5.44 -6.68 6.02
C GLU A 284 6.47 -6.48 4.90
N ALA A 285 7.34 -7.47 4.67
CA ALA A 285 8.32 -7.42 3.58
C ALA A 285 7.67 -7.40 2.19
N MET A 286 6.59 -8.19 2.00
CA MET A 286 5.82 -8.18 0.76
C MET A 286 5.11 -6.84 0.54
N GLU A 287 4.51 -6.25 1.57
CA GLU A 287 3.87 -4.93 1.49
C GLU A 287 4.90 -3.85 1.13
N ALA A 288 6.08 -3.87 1.75
CA ALA A 288 7.17 -2.97 1.40
C ALA A 288 7.59 -3.13 -0.08
N HIS A 289 7.73 -4.38 -0.54
CA HIS A 289 8.09 -4.64 -1.94
C HIS A 289 6.99 -4.22 -2.93
N GLN A 290 5.71 -4.41 -2.57
CA GLN A 290 4.59 -3.90 -3.36
C GLN A 290 4.61 -2.38 -3.45
N ALA A 291 4.90 -1.67 -2.36
CA ALA A 291 5.02 -0.22 -2.35
C ALA A 291 6.18 0.26 -3.24
N GLU A 292 7.36 -0.38 -3.15
CA GLU A 292 8.49 -0.10 -4.04
C GLU A 292 8.15 -0.33 -5.51
N LEU A 293 7.50 -1.46 -5.83
CA LEU A 293 7.09 -1.76 -7.19
C LEU A 293 6.07 -0.71 -7.70
N HIS A 294 5.12 -0.30 -6.86
CA HIS A 294 4.15 0.74 -7.22
C HIS A 294 4.84 2.08 -7.52
N GLN A 295 5.79 2.47 -6.68
CA GLN A 295 6.59 3.68 -6.89
C GLN A 295 7.39 3.59 -8.19
N ALA A 296 8.05 2.46 -8.45
CA ALA A 296 8.80 2.24 -9.68
C ALA A 296 7.91 2.30 -10.93
N LEU A 297 6.68 1.76 -10.85
CA LEU A 297 5.70 1.80 -11.94
C LEU A 297 5.20 3.23 -12.20
N GLN A 298 5.00 4.01 -11.13
CA GLN A 298 4.62 5.41 -11.21
C GLN A 298 5.75 6.26 -11.81
N ASP A 299 6.99 6.03 -11.40
CA ASP A 299 8.18 6.67 -11.96
C ASP A 299 8.33 6.31 -13.44
N GLN A 300 8.16 5.03 -13.80
CA GLN A 300 8.23 4.58 -15.19
C GLN A 300 7.12 5.19 -16.05
N THR A 301 5.91 5.35 -15.51
CA THR A 301 4.79 6.05 -16.17
C THR A 301 5.13 7.52 -16.39
N SER A 302 5.72 8.19 -15.39
CA SER A 302 6.16 9.58 -15.53
C SER A 302 7.24 9.74 -16.61
N GLN A 303 8.21 8.81 -16.67
CA GLN A 303 9.23 8.78 -17.71
C GLN A 303 8.65 8.48 -19.09
N ALA A 304 7.69 7.55 -19.20
CA ALA A 304 7.02 7.25 -20.45
C ALA A 304 6.25 8.47 -20.97
N ASN A 305 5.52 9.18 -20.10
CA ASN A 305 4.83 10.42 -20.45
C ASN A 305 5.81 11.53 -20.87
N ALA A 306 6.94 11.67 -20.17
CA ALA A 306 7.98 12.63 -20.55
C ALA A 306 8.60 12.31 -21.92
N ARG A 307 8.88 11.04 -22.19
CA ARG A 307 9.35 10.58 -23.51
C ARG A 307 8.30 10.79 -24.59
N GLN A 308 7.03 10.54 -24.31
CA GLN A 308 5.94 10.80 -25.26
C GLN A 308 5.84 12.28 -25.59
N ALA A 309 5.86 13.17 -24.59
CA ALA A 309 5.89 14.61 -24.81
C ALA A 309 7.11 15.06 -25.63
N GLN A 310 8.27 14.43 -25.42
CA GLN A 310 9.47 14.69 -26.20
C GLN A 310 9.35 14.21 -27.66
N ILE A 311 8.73 13.05 -27.89
CA ILE A 311 8.42 12.54 -29.24
C ILE A 311 7.46 13.49 -29.95
N ASP A 312 6.40 13.94 -29.28
CA ASP A 312 5.42 14.87 -29.84
C ASP A 312 6.08 16.22 -30.17
N ALA A 313 6.98 16.71 -29.32
CA ALA A 313 7.76 17.93 -29.57
C ALA A 313 8.68 17.78 -30.79
N ILE A 314 9.44 16.68 -30.89
CA ILE A 314 10.29 16.39 -32.06
C ILE A 314 9.42 16.21 -33.31
N GLY A 315 8.25 15.60 -33.20
CA GLY A 315 7.28 15.47 -34.29
C GLY A 315 6.85 16.84 -34.82
N ASN A 316 6.47 17.75 -33.91
CA ASN A 316 6.12 19.13 -34.27
C ASN A 316 7.30 19.89 -34.89
N GLU A 317 8.51 19.77 -34.35
CA GLU A 317 9.71 20.38 -34.92
C GLU A 317 10.01 19.84 -36.32
N ARG A 318 9.89 18.52 -36.52
CA ARG A 318 10.05 17.89 -37.83
C ARG A 318 9.02 18.40 -38.83
N ASP A 319 7.76 18.51 -38.42
CA ASP A 319 6.69 18.99 -39.31
C ASP A 319 6.85 20.49 -39.65
N GLN A 320 7.33 21.30 -38.69
CA GLN A 320 7.74 22.69 -38.93
C GLN A 320 8.93 22.78 -39.89
N LEU A 321 9.95 21.94 -39.70
CA LEU A 321 11.11 21.87 -40.59
C LEU A 321 10.71 21.40 -41.99
N ALA A 322 9.83 20.41 -42.12
CA ALA A 322 9.31 19.95 -43.41
C ALA A 322 8.57 21.09 -44.13
N SER A 323 7.71 21.81 -43.42
CA SER A 323 7.01 22.99 -43.97
C SER A 323 7.99 24.10 -44.38
N ALA A 324 9.05 24.32 -43.59
CA ALA A 324 10.10 25.28 -43.90
C ALA A 324 10.93 24.85 -45.13
N CYS A 325 11.25 23.57 -45.26
CA CYS A 325 11.91 23.01 -46.44
C CYS A 325 11.06 23.15 -47.70
N GLU A 326 9.76 22.83 -47.64
CA GLU A 326 8.83 23.05 -48.76
C GLU A 326 8.76 24.52 -49.15
N ALA A 327 8.70 25.44 -48.18
CA ALA A 327 8.72 26.88 -48.43
C ALA A 327 10.04 27.33 -49.07
N LEU A 328 11.18 26.78 -48.63
CA LEU A 328 12.50 27.06 -49.19
C LEU A 328 12.65 26.51 -50.60
N GLU A 329 12.10 25.33 -50.89
CA GLU A 329 12.04 24.75 -52.23
C GLU A 329 11.21 25.62 -53.17
N GLN A 330 10.04 26.09 -52.73
CA GLN A 330 9.24 27.05 -53.50
C GLN A 330 9.99 28.37 -53.73
N GLN A 331 10.68 28.88 -52.71
CA GLN A 331 11.48 30.10 -52.82
C GLN A 331 12.64 29.92 -53.79
N HIS A 332 13.35 28.79 -53.73
CA HIS A 332 14.43 28.46 -54.64
C HIS A 332 13.91 28.31 -56.07
N ALA A 333 12.77 27.63 -56.28
CA ALA A 333 12.15 27.52 -57.61
C ALA A 333 11.76 28.90 -58.18
N ALA A 334 11.21 29.79 -57.35
CA ALA A 334 10.92 31.17 -57.74
C ALA A 334 12.19 31.97 -58.09
N LEU A 335 13.26 31.80 -57.30
CA LEU A 335 14.56 32.43 -57.56
C LEU A 335 15.21 31.90 -58.83
N THR A 336 15.16 30.60 -59.09
CA THR A 336 15.63 30.00 -60.35
C THR A 336 14.88 30.59 -61.54
N SER A 337 13.54 30.68 -61.47
CA SER A 337 12.74 31.29 -62.53
C SER A 337 13.07 32.77 -62.74
N ALA A 338 13.35 33.52 -61.67
CA ALA A 338 13.80 34.91 -61.76
C ALA A 338 15.20 35.02 -62.40
N TYR A 339 16.12 34.11 -62.06
CA TYR A 339 17.44 34.03 -62.67
C TYR A 339 17.37 33.68 -64.16
N ASP A 340 16.54 32.72 -64.56
CA ASP A 340 16.33 32.36 -65.96
C ASP A 340 15.74 33.54 -66.74
N HIS A 341 14.79 34.27 -66.14
CA HIS A 341 14.25 35.48 -66.73
C HIS A 341 15.31 36.57 -66.89
N GLN A 342 16.14 36.77 -65.87
CA GLN A 342 17.24 37.74 -65.90
C GLN A 342 18.32 37.35 -66.93
N ALA A 343 18.64 36.05 -67.06
CA ALA A 343 19.56 35.54 -68.07
C ALA A 343 19.02 35.78 -69.49
N SER A 344 17.71 35.59 -69.71
CA SER A 344 17.05 35.94 -70.98
C SER A 344 17.15 37.44 -71.28
N GLN A 345 16.85 38.30 -70.30
CA GLN A 345 16.97 39.75 -70.45
C GLN A 345 18.41 40.19 -70.75
N ILE A 346 19.41 39.58 -70.12
CA ILE A 346 20.82 39.83 -70.41
C ILE A 346 21.15 39.41 -71.85
N GLY A 347 20.64 38.26 -72.32
CA GLY A 347 20.77 37.82 -73.71
C GLY A 347 20.18 38.81 -74.70
N ASP A 348 18.97 39.32 -74.43
CA ASP A 348 18.30 40.32 -75.27
C ASP A 348 19.08 41.66 -75.29
N LEU A 349 19.57 42.11 -74.14
CA LEU A 349 20.39 43.32 -74.05
C LEU A 349 21.74 43.18 -74.77
N GLN A 350 22.38 42.01 -74.71
CA GLN A 350 23.61 41.72 -75.45
C GLN A 350 23.36 41.75 -76.97
N ALA A 351 22.24 41.18 -77.43
CA ALA A 351 21.84 41.26 -78.84
C ALA A 351 21.57 42.71 -79.28
N ALA A 352 20.90 43.51 -78.45
CA ALA A 352 20.66 44.94 -78.71
C ALA A 352 21.96 45.75 -78.75
N LEU A 353 22.91 45.48 -77.86
CA LEU A 353 24.24 46.09 -77.85
C LEU A 353 25.04 45.73 -79.11
N ALA A 354 25.01 44.47 -79.55
CA ALA A 354 25.66 44.05 -80.79
C ALA A 354 25.05 44.76 -82.01
N ALA A 355 23.72 44.89 -82.06
CA ALA A 355 23.03 45.64 -83.12
C ALA A 355 23.40 47.13 -83.12
N LEU A 356 23.43 47.78 -81.95
CA LEU A 356 23.86 49.18 -81.80
C LEU A 356 25.34 49.38 -82.17
N THR A 357 26.20 48.42 -81.84
CA THR A 357 27.62 48.45 -82.21
C THR A 357 27.78 48.37 -83.73
N SER A 358 27.03 47.47 -84.39
CA SER A 358 26.98 47.40 -85.86
C SER A 358 26.47 48.72 -86.47
N ARG A 359 25.40 49.30 -85.92
CA ARG A 359 24.83 50.58 -86.36
C ARG A 359 25.83 51.74 -86.23
N ASN A 360 26.60 51.77 -85.15
CA ASN A 360 27.65 52.78 -84.94
C ASN A 360 28.81 52.60 -85.92
N SER A 361 29.17 51.36 -86.26
CA SER A 361 30.18 51.10 -87.29
C SER A 361 29.72 51.56 -88.69
N GLU A 362 28.43 51.37 -89.02
CA GLU A 362 27.83 51.91 -90.25
C GLU A 362 27.83 53.45 -90.26
N LEU A 363 27.45 54.08 -89.14
CA LEU A 363 27.47 55.53 -89.00
C LEU A 363 28.88 56.13 -89.10
N ALA A 364 29.89 55.44 -88.58
CA ALA A 364 31.29 55.84 -88.72
C ALA A 364 31.73 55.87 -90.20
N LEU A 365 31.40 54.83 -90.97
CA LEU A 365 31.68 54.76 -92.41
C LEU A 365 30.94 55.86 -93.19
N ILE A 366 29.69 56.16 -92.83
CA ILE A 366 28.91 57.24 -93.46
C ILE A 366 29.51 58.62 -93.14
N ASN A 367 29.95 58.86 -91.91
CA ASN A 367 30.57 60.14 -91.53
C ASN A 367 31.90 60.35 -92.26
N GLU A 368 32.73 59.31 -92.39
CA GLU A 368 33.98 59.36 -93.15
C GLU A 368 33.72 59.68 -94.64
N ALA A 369 32.67 59.10 -95.23
CA ALA A 369 32.25 59.41 -96.60
C ALA A 369 31.77 60.88 -96.75
N LEU A 370 31.03 61.41 -95.77
CA LEU A 370 30.56 62.80 -95.77
C LEU A 370 31.71 63.81 -95.55
N GLU A 371 32.71 63.48 -94.74
CA GLU A 371 33.92 64.31 -94.60
C GLU A 371 34.69 64.42 -95.91
N ASN A 372 34.88 63.30 -96.62
CA ASN A 372 35.52 63.31 -97.94
C ASN A 372 34.73 64.16 -98.95
N GLN A 373 33.40 64.04 -98.97
CA GLN A 373 32.55 64.82 -99.88
C GLN A 373 32.58 66.33 -99.55
N ARG A 374 32.66 66.70 -98.26
CA ARG A 374 32.84 68.10 -97.82
C ARG A 374 34.19 68.66 -98.24
N ALA A 375 35.26 67.86 -98.17
CA ALA A 375 36.59 68.27 -98.61
C ALA A 375 36.63 68.55 -100.12
N GLU A 376 35.98 67.71 -100.94
CA GLU A 376 35.84 67.93 -102.39
C GLU A 376 35.04 69.21 -102.71
N LEU A 377 33.90 69.41 -102.04
CA LEU A 377 33.06 70.61 -102.21
C LEU A 377 33.77 71.90 -101.76
N ALA A 378 34.59 71.83 -100.71
CA ALA A 378 35.41 72.96 -100.26
C ALA A 378 36.48 73.34 -101.30
N GLY A 379 37.13 72.34 -101.92
CA GLY A 379 38.06 72.56 -103.04
C GLY A 379 37.39 73.19 -104.27
N ALA A 380 36.16 72.76 -104.60
CA ALA A 380 35.36 73.34 -105.68
C ALA A 380 34.93 74.80 -105.39
N CYS A 381 34.55 75.13 -104.16
CA CYS A 381 34.20 76.50 -103.78
C CYS A 381 35.42 77.44 -103.83
N GLN A 382 36.61 76.96 -103.47
CA GLN A 382 37.83 77.77 -103.50
C GLN A 382 38.26 78.11 -104.94
N THR A 383 38.14 77.16 -105.87
CA THR A 383 38.38 77.39 -107.31
C THR A 383 37.33 78.32 -107.93
N GLN A 384 36.05 78.18 -107.56
CA GLN A 384 34.99 79.10 -108.00
C GLN A 384 35.25 80.54 -107.52
N THR A 385 35.77 80.71 -106.29
CA THR A 385 36.09 82.03 -105.72
C THR A 385 37.26 82.70 -106.44
N GLN A 386 38.29 81.95 -106.83
CA GLN A 386 39.41 82.49 -107.63
C GLN A 386 38.94 83.00 -109.00
N LEU A 387 38.12 82.22 -109.71
CA LEU A 387 37.56 82.60 -111.01
C LEU A 387 36.63 83.82 -110.92
N ALA A 388 35.86 83.97 -109.83
CA ALA A 388 35.01 85.13 -109.61
C ALA A 388 35.84 86.42 -109.39
N ASN A 389 36.92 86.33 -108.60
CA ASN A 389 37.80 87.48 -108.35
C ASN A 389 38.55 87.94 -109.62
N GLU A 390 39.00 87.01 -110.46
CA GLU A 390 39.63 87.36 -111.76
C GLU A 390 38.64 88.04 -112.73
N ARG A 391 37.39 87.59 -112.74
CA ARG A 391 36.33 88.22 -113.57
C ARG A 391 35.97 89.61 -113.06
N GLN A 392 35.91 89.81 -111.74
CA GLN A 392 35.64 91.12 -111.15
C GLN A 392 36.77 92.12 -111.46
N ALA A 393 38.03 91.71 -111.30
CA ALA A 393 39.18 92.56 -111.61
C ALA A 393 39.22 93.00 -113.09
N ARG A 394 38.81 92.13 -114.02
CA ARG A 394 38.68 92.47 -115.46
C ARG A 394 37.51 93.41 -115.75
N ALA A 395 36.39 93.27 -115.05
CA ALA A 395 35.24 94.16 -115.20
C ALA A 395 35.58 95.58 -114.74
N ASP A 396 36.27 95.72 -113.61
CA ASP A 396 36.65 97.03 -113.05
C ASP A 396 37.65 97.77 -113.94
N THR A 397 38.59 97.07 -114.59
CA THR A 397 39.55 97.68 -115.53
C THR A 397 38.88 98.15 -116.82
N LEU A 398 37.92 97.39 -117.34
CA LEU A 398 37.17 97.78 -118.54
C LEU A 398 36.21 98.96 -118.27
N SER A 399 35.59 99.00 -117.08
CA SER A 399 34.74 100.12 -116.68
C SER A 399 35.54 101.42 -116.55
N ALA A 400 36.71 101.38 -115.92
CA ALA A 400 37.58 102.55 -115.79
C ALA A 400 38.02 103.11 -117.16
N ALA A 401 38.38 102.24 -118.11
CA ALA A 401 38.76 102.66 -119.47
C ALA A 401 37.57 103.24 -120.26
N ALA A 402 36.35 102.75 -120.03
CA ALA A 402 35.15 103.28 -120.66
C ALA A 402 34.77 104.68 -120.15
N ASP A 403 34.92 104.91 -118.84
CA ASP A 403 34.67 106.22 -118.21
C ASP A 403 35.70 107.27 -118.65
N GLU A 404 36.96 106.88 -118.84
CA GLU A 404 38.03 107.77 -119.27
C GLU A 404 37.82 108.27 -120.71
N LEU A 405 37.49 107.34 -121.63
CA LEU A 405 37.14 107.66 -123.03
C LEU A 405 35.86 108.48 -123.16
N ALA A 406 34.87 108.27 -122.27
CA ALA A 406 33.66 109.09 -122.24
C ALA A 406 33.96 110.54 -121.84
N SER A 407 34.86 110.74 -120.86
CA SER A 407 35.26 112.08 -120.41
C SER A 407 36.02 112.87 -121.48
N GLU A 408 36.92 112.21 -122.23
CA GLU A 408 37.67 112.85 -123.33
C GLU A 408 36.75 113.27 -124.48
N ARG A 409 35.78 112.43 -124.82
CA ARG A 409 34.85 112.70 -125.92
C ARG A 409 33.93 113.88 -125.61
N ASP A 410 33.46 114.00 -124.36
CA ASP A 410 32.60 115.11 -123.93
C ASP A 410 33.39 116.43 -123.79
N ALA A 411 34.68 116.37 -123.44
CA ALA A 411 35.58 117.53 -123.48
C ALA A 411 35.79 118.03 -124.93
N LEU A 412 36.08 117.13 -125.87
CA LEU A 412 36.26 117.47 -127.29
C LEU A 412 34.99 117.98 -127.96
N ALA A 413 33.81 117.53 -127.54
CA ALA A 413 32.53 118.05 -128.02
C ALA A 413 32.27 119.49 -127.53
N LYS A 414 32.69 119.80 -126.29
CA LYS A 414 32.54 121.13 -125.69
C LYS A 414 33.49 122.16 -126.32
N ASP A 415 34.72 121.76 -126.65
CA ASP A 415 35.68 122.63 -127.33
C ASP A 415 35.32 122.91 -128.79
N ASN A 416 34.73 121.96 -129.52
CA ASN A 416 34.26 122.22 -130.89
C ASN A 416 33.07 123.18 -130.92
N ALA A 417 32.17 123.12 -129.93
CA ALA A 417 31.05 124.04 -129.82
C ALA A 417 31.53 125.49 -129.56
N SER A 418 32.52 125.68 -128.66
CA SER A 418 33.06 127.00 -128.34
C SER A 418 33.87 127.60 -129.49
N LEU A 419 34.63 126.79 -130.23
CA LEU A 419 35.36 127.24 -131.41
C LEU A 419 34.42 127.68 -132.54
N THR A 420 33.30 126.98 -132.74
CA THR A 420 32.32 127.33 -133.77
C THR A 420 31.64 128.67 -133.46
N GLU A 421 31.27 128.92 -132.20
CA GLU A 421 30.75 130.24 -131.78
C GLU A 421 31.80 131.36 -131.93
N THR A 422 33.08 131.06 -131.69
CA THR A 422 34.17 132.03 -131.84
C THR A 422 34.41 132.40 -133.31
N CYS A 423 34.34 131.42 -134.22
CA CYS A 423 34.46 131.67 -135.66
C CYS A 423 33.28 132.50 -136.22
N ASP A 424 32.06 132.28 -135.72
CA ASP A 424 30.89 133.05 -136.15
C ASP A 424 30.95 134.51 -135.65
N ALA A 425 31.46 134.73 -134.44
CA ALA A 425 31.70 136.07 -133.91
C ALA A 425 32.79 136.82 -134.71
N GLN A 426 33.87 136.11 -135.09
CA GLN A 426 34.93 136.71 -135.89
C GLN A 426 34.48 137.07 -137.30
N THR A 427 33.61 136.26 -137.91
CA THR A 427 33.06 136.52 -139.25
C THR A 427 32.17 137.77 -139.28
N LYS A 428 31.44 138.05 -138.19
CA LYS A 428 30.70 139.32 -138.02
C LYS A 428 31.63 140.53 -137.90
N SER A 429 32.68 140.43 -137.09
CA SER A 429 33.65 141.52 -136.94
C SER A 429 34.44 141.79 -138.23
N ALA A 430 34.73 140.76 -139.03
CA ALA A 430 35.34 140.90 -140.35
C ALA A 430 34.43 141.64 -141.36
N GLY A 431 33.10 141.55 -141.21
CA GLY A 431 32.14 142.34 -142.00
C GLY A 431 32.12 143.82 -141.60
N GLU A 432 32.20 144.11 -140.30
CA GLU A 432 32.23 145.48 -139.78
C GLU A 432 33.55 146.19 -140.10
N TYR A 433 34.69 145.50 -140.01
CA TYR A 433 35.99 146.07 -140.40
C TYR A 433 36.08 146.34 -141.91
N LYS A 434 35.40 145.55 -142.74
CA LYS A 434 35.38 145.77 -144.20
C LYS A 434 34.57 147.03 -144.57
N ALA A 435 33.42 147.24 -143.93
CA ALA A 435 32.65 148.47 -144.08
C ALA A 435 33.39 149.71 -143.55
N HIS A 436 34.19 149.55 -142.50
CA HIS A 436 35.00 150.63 -141.94
C HIS A 436 36.22 150.97 -142.82
N LEU A 437 36.81 149.98 -143.50
CA LEU A 437 37.94 150.17 -144.41
C LEU A 437 37.52 150.83 -145.72
N ASP A 438 36.37 150.47 -146.30
CA ASP A 438 35.88 151.11 -147.53
C ASP A 438 35.61 152.62 -147.30
N LYS A 439 35.14 152.98 -146.11
CA LYS A 439 34.92 154.37 -145.71
C LYS A 439 36.22 155.15 -145.47
N VAL A 440 37.24 154.49 -144.92
CA VAL A 440 38.60 155.06 -144.79
C VAL A 440 39.29 155.17 -146.14
N SER A 441 39.01 154.25 -147.08
CA SER A 441 39.51 154.31 -148.46
C SER A 441 38.95 155.52 -149.21
N GLU A 442 37.65 155.84 -149.05
CA GLU A 442 37.06 157.07 -149.62
C GLU A 442 37.64 158.35 -149.02
N GLN A 443 37.88 158.37 -147.69
CA GLN A 443 38.53 159.51 -147.02
C GLN A 443 40.01 159.66 -147.45
N ARG A 444 40.71 158.55 -147.62
CA ARG A 444 42.09 158.54 -148.10
C ARG A 444 42.16 159.07 -149.52
N ASP A 445 41.29 158.64 -150.43
CA ASP A 445 41.32 159.10 -151.82
C ASP A 445 41.01 160.61 -151.96
N GLN A 446 40.23 161.18 -151.03
CA GLN A 446 40.05 162.64 -150.92
C GLN A 446 41.31 163.34 -150.38
N LEU A 447 41.97 162.78 -149.37
CA LEU A 447 43.26 163.27 -148.86
C LEU A 447 44.39 163.15 -149.90
N GLN A 448 44.38 162.09 -150.71
CA GLN A 448 45.38 161.80 -151.75
C GLN A 448 45.27 162.79 -152.92
N LYS A 449 44.08 163.38 -153.13
CA LYS A 449 43.86 164.48 -154.08
C LYS A 449 44.33 165.83 -153.54
N ALA A 450 44.11 166.11 -152.25
CA ALA A 450 44.63 167.30 -151.57
C ALA A 450 46.16 167.25 -151.38
N LEU A 451 46.72 166.06 -151.14
CA LEU A 451 48.15 165.84 -150.99
C LEU A 451 48.90 165.98 -152.33
N ALA A 452 48.28 165.61 -153.46
CA ALA A 452 48.87 165.82 -154.78
C ALA A 452 49.01 167.32 -155.11
N GLU A 453 48.02 168.14 -154.75
CA GLU A 453 48.10 169.61 -154.87
C GLU A 453 49.14 170.20 -153.89
N HIS A 454 49.22 169.69 -152.67
CA HIS A 454 50.22 170.10 -151.68
C HIS A 454 51.65 169.67 -152.06
N LYS A 455 51.81 168.52 -152.75
CA LYS A 455 53.11 168.00 -153.15
C LYS A 455 53.66 168.70 -154.39
N ASP A 456 52.82 169.05 -155.36
CA ASP A 456 53.23 169.91 -156.50
C ASP A 456 53.71 171.29 -156.01
N THR A 457 53.11 171.83 -154.92
CA THR A 457 53.63 173.04 -154.26
C THR A 457 54.89 172.80 -153.40
N PHE A 458 55.10 171.59 -152.87
CA PHE A 458 56.30 171.22 -152.09
C PHE A 458 57.50 170.91 -152.98
N GLU A 459 57.31 170.24 -154.12
CA GLU A 459 58.38 169.93 -155.09
C GLU A 459 58.92 171.21 -155.76
N ALA A 460 58.09 172.26 -155.91
CA ALA A 460 58.55 173.60 -156.29
C ALA A 460 59.40 174.28 -155.18
N ASN A 461 59.06 174.08 -153.90
CA ASN A 461 59.81 174.63 -152.76
C ASN A 461 61.10 173.84 -152.44
N GLN A 462 61.12 172.51 -152.64
CA GLN A 462 62.29 171.69 -152.34
C GLN A 462 63.38 171.84 -153.43
N GLY A 463 62.97 172.05 -154.69
CA GLY A 463 63.88 172.48 -155.76
C GLY A 463 64.58 173.82 -155.47
N TYR A 464 63.98 174.65 -154.61
CA TYR A 464 64.56 175.90 -154.09
C TYR A 464 65.49 175.67 -152.87
N VAL A 465 65.36 174.56 -152.12
CA VAL A 465 66.13 174.26 -150.89
C VAL A 465 67.43 173.45 -151.11
N HIS A 466 67.57 172.59 -152.12
CA HIS A 466 68.84 171.84 -152.31
C HIS A 466 69.79 172.41 -153.36
N THR A 467 69.30 173.29 -154.21
CA THR A 467 70.17 174.28 -154.86
C THR A 467 70.91 175.09 -153.78
N LEU A 468 70.27 175.41 -152.64
CA LEU A 468 70.92 176.03 -151.46
C LEU A 468 71.86 175.09 -150.66
N GLU A 469 71.54 173.80 -150.48
CA GLU A 469 72.48 172.88 -149.78
C GLU A 469 73.67 172.44 -150.63
N ARG A 470 73.52 172.36 -151.95
CA ARG A 470 74.65 172.16 -152.87
C ARG A 470 75.65 173.32 -152.75
N GLU A 471 75.15 174.53 -152.50
CA GLU A 471 75.98 175.69 -152.17
C GLU A 471 76.60 175.60 -150.76
N ALA A 472 75.93 174.99 -149.77
CA ALA A 472 76.44 174.81 -148.41
C ALA A 472 77.49 173.69 -148.26
N VAL A 473 77.36 172.56 -148.95
CA VAL A 473 78.33 171.46 -148.86
C VAL A 473 79.57 171.73 -149.70
N GLU A 474 79.46 172.41 -150.84
CA GLU A 474 80.64 172.96 -151.51
C GLU A 474 81.38 173.98 -150.62
N TYR A 475 80.66 174.61 -149.68
CA TYR A 475 81.25 175.42 -148.61
C TYR A 475 81.99 174.58 -147.55
N GLN A 476 81.41 173.48 -147.05
CA GLN A 476 82.08 172.58 -146.07
C GLN A 476 83.23 171.78 -146.68
N HIS A 477 83.12 171.40 -147.95
CA HIS A 477 84.18 170.77 -148.72
C HIS A 477 85.41 171.68 -148.79
N ARG A 478 85.19 172.99 -149.00
CA ARG A 478 86.27 173.98 -148.90
C ARG A 478 86.82 174.13 -147.47
N GLN A 479 85.99 173.97 -146.45
CA GLN A 479 86.42 174.13 -145.05
C GLN A 479 87.25 172.95 -144.53
N ARG A 480 86.99 171.71 -144.95
CA ARG A 480 87.73 170.54 -144.43
C ARG A 480 89.07 170.31 -145.15
N LEU A 481 89.17 170.71 -146.42
CA LEU A 481 90.46 170.86 -147.12
C LEU A 481 91.34 171.94 -146.47
N LEU A 482 90.73 172.91 -145.80
CA LEU A 482 91.46 173.87 -144.96
C LEU A 482 91.90 173.26 -143.61
N GLU A 483 91.16 172.32 -143.03
CA GLU A 483 91.54 171.61 -141.79
C GLU A 483 92.55 170.47 -142.00
N GLU A 484 92.52 169.78 -143.15
CA GLU A 484 93.63 168.93 -143.61
C GLU A 484 94.98 169.66 -143.54
N GLU A 485 94.99 170.97 -143.84
CA GLU A 485 96.22 171.76 -143.90
C GLU A 485 96.57 172.41 -142.54
N LEU A 486 95.60 172.67 -141.66
CA LEU A 486 95.86 173.22 -140.32
C LEU A 486 96.41 172.18 -139.33
N VAL A 487 95.97 170.90 -139.33
CA VAL A 487 96.52 169.90 -138.39
C VAL A 487 97.87 169.33 -138.85
N LYS A 488 98.16 169.33 -140.16
CA LYS A 488 99.54 169.21 -140.66
C LYS A 488 100.44 170.35 -140.17
N SER A 489 99.87 171.55 -139.92
CA SER A 489 100.61 172.69 -139.35
C SER A 489 100.83 172.53 -137.84
N GLU A 490 99.93 171.82 -137.13
CA GLU A 490 100.06 171.57 -135.69
C GLU A 490 100.92 170.35 -135.34
N ALA A 491 101.26 169.50 -136.33
CA ALA A 491 102.38 168.56 -136.27
C ALA A 491 103.69 169.13 -135.67
N GLN A 492 103.87 170.45 -135.53
CA GLN A 492 105.17 171.09 -135.34
C GLN A 492 105.39 171.79 -133.97
N LEU A 493 104.37 171.98 -133.12
CA LEU A 493 104.53 172.79 -131.89
C LEU A 493 104.72 172.03 -130.56
N GLU A 494 103.94 171.02 -130.16
CA GLU A 494 104.05 170.45 -128.77
C GLU A 494 105.14 169.39 -128.56
N LEU A 495 105.90 169.09 -129.62
CA LEU A 495 107.31 168.67 -129.53
C LEU A 495 108.15 169.57 -128.60
N ILE A 496 107.75 170.83 -128.33
CA ILE A 496 108.55 171.86 -127.62
C ILE A 496 108.25 171.97 -126.12
N LYS A 497 107.21 171.31 -125.58
CA LYS A 497 106.78 171.58 -124.20
C LYS A 497 106.64 170.38 -123.28
N ASP A 498 107.38 169.31 -123.48
CA ASP A 498 108.75 169.36 -122.98
C ASP A 498 108.91 169.92 -121.55
N LEU A 499 109.96 169.37 -120.96
CA LEU A 499 110.93 170.10 -120.17
C LEU A 499 110.58 170.52 -118.73
N LEU A 500 109.37 170.97 -118.37
CA LEU A 500 109.35 171.96 -117.29
C LEU A 500 109.14 171.49 -115.82
N LEU A 501 107.95 171.23 -115.27
CA LEU A 501 107.76 171.46 -113.82
C LEU A 501 106.57 170.63 -113.26
N ARG A 502 106.43 170.11 -112.02
CA ARG A 502 107.22 169.85 -110.78
C ARG A 502 106.26 169.16 -109.75
N GLU A 503 106.76 168.71 -108.59
CA GLU A 503 106.12 168.00 -107.44
C GLU A 503 105.09 168.84 -106.57
N PRO A 504 105.03 168.77 -105.21
CA PRO A 504 104.55 167.76 -104.22
C PRO A 504 103.48 168.28 -103.19
N GLY A 505 102.82 167.39 -102.42
CA GLY A 505 102.01 167.65 -101.18
C GLY A 505 100.55 168.12 -101.43
N LEU A 506 99.47 167.76 -100.71
CA LEU A 506 99.20 167.41 -99.29
C LEU A 506 98.84 165.94 -99.03
#